data_AF-Q8EDN9-F1
#
_entry.id   AF-Q8EDN9-F1
#
_cell.length_a   1.000
_cell.length_b   1.000
_cell.length_c   1.000
_cell.angle_alpha   90.00
_cell.angle_beta   90.00
_cell.angle_gamma   90.00
#
_symmetry.space_group_name_H-M   'P 1'
#
loop_
_entity.id
_entity.type
_entity.pdbx_description
1 polymer ?
#
loop_
_entity_poly.entity_id
_entity_poly.type
_entity_poly.pdbx_seq_one_letter_code
_entity_poly.pdbx_strand_id
1 'polypeptide(L)'
;MHPLRNGSQATARPAIKPLIGTAGWFTESGDNNVPSYPGADWFNHVIAEFQNALAEMGVTFDPTKDDHLQIIFAYFKDYLEQIGMTVSDNEQVLQTLFSASVVPAKFTAAALSFFNSKKSTSILGDSITHGAFSGNLFSNGWARLFARALNAEYGSSSYGFTPFLTLGTGPNLSIDVHNVSISAGWVNFDSNNAESVVTGQFFRSQASGNTISFNLPTFMPRGKLHFVKKPTGGTFDVSINGVVTNTVDTNGVLDEFSSVEFALTDNGLGSCTVLITTTSTNDVDFFGISYLSSSLETVCHNFSISGRRLRYVGDNVLQTVCENSHTLIMALGHNDYGETDLSYQNSVSAKIDFLIEQVNANKVLVVVPDFCWSADKNNWMRVLLKKLATQTNGVYVDLPSSLLKNDGSPADSNHLINVLGMWVDGSHPNERGNAWVFEMIGKAMKLSCTSKVQTLGNHDYRVPLQLSPAVSIKNSLTTTLSSVVRSGNALLLNFYITKNTVEPIPVGQYVLCSGWPDRFDFSGIQGSVFPVMQIDGSTIIGGVVVSASGEVVLNITSLSVYNDLYFQVAVARNK
;
A
#
# COMPACT_ATOMS: atom_id res chain seq x y z
N MET A 1 22.93 -25.47 -27.38
CA MET A 1 24.28 -25.23 -26.82
C MET A 1 24.79 -26.53 -26.21
N HIS A 2 26.01 -26.96 -26.56
CA HIS A 2 26.62 -28.17 -25.97
C HIS A 2 28.11 -27.96 -25.75
N PRO A 3 28.76 -28.74 -24.84
CA PRO A 3 30.20 -28.68 -24.67
C PRO A 3 30.93 -28.94 -25.99
N LEU A 4 32.03 -28.22 -26.25
CA LEU A 4 32.82 -28.37 -27.48
C LEU A 4 33.19 -29.84 -27.75
N ARG A 5 33.04 -30.29 -29.01
CA ARG A 5 33.30 -31.69 -29.46
C ARG A 5 34.13 -31.73 -30.75
N ASN A 6 35.29 -31.08 -30.74
CA ASN A 6 36.21 -31.03 -31.90
C ASN A 6 37.58 -31.68 -31.61
N GLY A 7 37.76 -32.27 -30.42
CA GLY A 7 39.00 -32.90 -29.97
C GLY A 7 39.94 -32.00 -29.16
N SER A 8 39.67 -30.68 -29.08
CA SER A 8 40.48 -29.74 -28.29
C SER A 8 39.84 -29.33 -26.96
N GLN A 9 38.69 -29.91 -26.62
CA GLN A 9 38.00 -29.63 -25.36
C GLN A 9 38.72 -30.20 -24.13
N ALA A 10 38.60 -29.52 -22.99
CA ALA A 10 39.01 -30.06 -21.70
C ALA A 10 38.02 -31.15 -21.23
N THR A 11 38.54 -32.21 -20.59
CA THR A 11 37.74 -33.33 -20.06
C THR A 11 36.94 -32.99 -18.80
N ALA A 12 37.39 -31.99 -18.06
CA ALA A 12 36.68 -31.41 -16.92
C ALA A 12 36.50 -29.92 -17.13
N ARG A 13 35.44 -29.35 -16.52
CA ARG A 13 35.21 -27.91 -16.54
C ARG A 13 36.43 -27.19 -15.91
N PRO A 14 37.09 -26.26 -16.62
CA PRO A 14 38.20 -25.49 -16.05
C PRO A 14 37.75 -24.67 -14.84
N ALA A 15 38.68 -24.39 -13.91
CA ALA A 15 38.41 -23.50 -12.79
C ALA A 15 38.04 -22.09 -13.29
N ILE A 16 37.07 -21.47 -12.64
CA ILE A 16 36.59 -20.11 -12.97
C ILE A 16 37.75 -19.13 -12.82
N LYS A 17 37.98 -18.30 -13.84
CA LYS A 17 39.02 -17.25 -13.79
C LYS A 17 38.50 -16.02 -13.01
N PRO A 18 39.38 -15.26 -12.32
CA PRO A 18 39.00 -14.02 -11.65
C PRO A 18 38.44 -12.99 -12.64
N LEU A 19 37.40 -12.25 -12.24
CA LEU A 19 36.88 -11.09 -12.99
C LEU A 19 37.78 -9.88 -12.73
N ILE A 20 38.59 -9.48 -13.72
CA ILE A 20 39.50 -8.34 -13.65
C ILE A 20 39.23 -7.43 -14.86
N GLY A 21 39.06 -6.11 -14.65
CA GLY A 21 38.98 -5.12 -15.73
C GLY A 21 37.75 -4.19 -15.69
N THR A 22 37.74 -3.18 -16.57
CA THR A 22 36.61 -2.28 -16.85
C THR A 22 35.87 -2.70 -18.12
N ALA A 23 34.57 -2.43 -18.22
CA ALA A 23 33.74 -2.81 -19.37
C ALA A 23 34.29 -2.23 -20.69
N GLY A 24 34.29 -3.04 -21.74
CA GLY A 24 34.79 -2.69 -23.07
C GLY A 24 34.30 -3.67 -24.15
N TRP A 25 34.66 -3.41 -25.41
CA TRP A 25 34.26 -4.24 -26.54
C TRP A 25 35.13 -5.50 -26.67
N PHE A 26 34.51 -6.59 -27.11
CA PHE A 26 35.18 -7.86 -27.36
C PHE A 26 36.19 -7.72 -28.51
N THR A 27 37.42 -8.22 -28.31
CA THR A 27 38.43 -8.39 -29.37
C THR A 27 38.78 -9.87 -29.49
N GLU A 28 38.82 -10.40 -30.70
CA GLU A 28 38.89 -11.85 -31.00
C GLU A 28 40.18 -12.54 -30.50
N SER A 29 41.17 -11.78 -30.03
CA SER A 29 42.49 -12.30 -29.64
C SER A 29 43.21 -11.40 -28.63
N GLY A 30 42.52 -10.97 -27.55
CA GLY A 30 43.06 -10.06 -26.52
C GLY A 30 44.56 -10.24 -26.26
N ASP A 31 45.36 -9.25 -26.66
CA ASP A 31 46.81 -9.33 -26.92
C ASP A 31 47.69 -9.86 -25.78
N ASN A 32 47.13 -10.09 -24.59
CA ASN A 32 47.87 -10.40 -23.37
C ASN A 32 47.34 -11.64 -22.60
N ASN A 33 46.51 -12.48 -23.21
CA ASN A 33 45.99 -13.72 -22.60
C ASN A 33 45.23 -13.50 -21.26
N VAL A 34 44.71 -12.29 -21.06
CA VAL A 34 44.03 -11.85 -19.84
C VAL A 34 42.62 -12.45 -19.79
N PRO A 35 42.09 -12.84 -18.60
CA PRO A 35 40.70 -13.29 -18.46
C PRO A 35 39.70 -12.27 -19.03
N SER A 36 38.79 -12.71 -19.89
CA SER A 36 37.72 -11.87 -20.47
C SER A 36 36.33 -12.35 -20.04
N TYR A 37 35.39 -11.41 -19.97
CA TYR A 37 33.97 -11.67 -19.80
C TYR A 37 33.18 -10.74 -20.75
N PRO A 38 32.47 -11.25 -21.78
CA PRO A 38 32.29 -12.67 -22.09
C PRO A 38 33.56 -13.34 -22.64
N GLY A 39 33.88 -14.52 -22.10
CA GLY A 39 35.01 -15.37 -22.48
C GLY A 39 34.66 -16.85 -22.26
N ALA A 40 35.64 -17.75 -22.22
CA ALA A 40 35.39 -19.19 -22.07
C ALA A 40 34.46 -19.55 -20.87
N ASP A 41 34.59 -18.82 -19.76
CA ASP A 41 33.73 -19.02 -18.58
C ASP A 41 32.28 -18.62 -18.83
N TRP A 42 32.04 -17.55 -19.60
CA TRP A 42 30.68 -17.14 -20.01
C TRP A 42 30.04 -18.18 -20.94
N PHE A 43 30.76 -18.63 -21.97
CA PHE A 43 30.23 -19.66 -22.88
C PHE A 43 29.94 -20.97 -22.15
N ASN A 44 30.80 -21.40 -21.22
CA ASN A 44 30.56 -22.57 -20.39
C ASN A 44 29.35 -22.41 -19.46
N HIS A 45 29.10 -21.20 -18.93
CA HIS A 45 27.87 -20.92 -18.19
C HIS A 45 26.63 -21.04 -19.07
N VAL A 46 26.63 -20.43 -20.25
CA VAL A 46 25.47 -20.50 -21.16
C VAL A 46 25.20 -21.92 -21.64
N ILE A 47 26.24 -22.71 -21.91
CA ILE A 47 26.11 -24.14 -22.21
C ILE A 47 25.48 -24.89 -21.04
N ALA A 48 25.95 -24.64 -19.81
CA ALA A 48 25.41 -25.29 -18.62
C ALA A 48 23.94 -24.93 -18.37
N GLU A 49 23.58 -23.65 -18.44
CA GLU A 49 22.19 -23.18 -18.28
C GLU A 49 21.27 -23.81 -19.33
N PHE A 50 21.70 -23.84 -20.59
CA PHE A 50 20.93 -24.46 -21.66
C PHE A 50 20.72 -25.97 -21.44
N GLN A 51 21.76 -26.69 -21.01
CA GLN A 51 21.66 -28.12 -20.75
C GLN A 51 20.85 -28.43 -19.50
N ASN A 52 20.94 -27.60 -18.45
CA ASN A 52 20.13 -27.72 -17.25
C ASN A 52 18.64 -27.54 -17.58
N ALA A 53 18.29 -26.52 -18.38
CA ALA A 53 16.91 -26.28 -18.81
C ALA A 53 16.33 -27.47 -19.59
N LEU A 54 17.13 -28.10 -20.45
CA LEU A 54 16.71 -29.31 -21.18
C LEU A 54 16.51 -30.50 -20.25
N ALA A 55 17.43 -30.72 -19.31
CA ALA A 55 17.36 -31.82 -18.35
C ALA A 55 16.14 -31.71 -17.43
N GLU A 56 15.86 -30.51 -16.91
CA GLU A 56 14.69 -30.22 -16.07
C GLU A 56 13.37 -30.55 -16.81
N MET A 57 13.30 -30.24 -18.10
CA MET A 57 12.13 -30.49 -18.94
C MET A 57 12.09 -31.91 -19.54
N GLY A 58 13.04 -32.78 -19.17
CA GLY A 58 13.12 -34.14 -19.70
C GLY A 58 13.45 -34.22 -21.21
N VAL A 59 13.96 -33.14 -21.81
CA VAL A 59 14.32 -33.08 -23.23
C VAL A 59 15.76 -33.56 -23.42
N THR A 60 15.97 -34.62 -24.20
CA THR A 60 17.32 -35.09 -24.53
C THR A 60 17.95 -34.21 -25.60
N PHE A 61 19.15 -33.70 -25.33
CA PHE A 61 19.88 -32.86 -26.29
C PHE A 61 20.46 -33.70 -27.46
N ASP A 62 20.10 -33.34 -28.68
CA ASP A 62 20.63 -33.87 -29.94
C ASP A 62 21.42 -32.79 -30.70
N PRO A 63 22.75 -32.91 -30.86
CA PRO A 63 23.55 -31.89 -31.56
C PRO A 63 23.21 -31.73 -33.05
N THR A 64 22.35 -32.58 -33.62
CA THR A 64 21.93 -32.52 -35.03
C THR A 64 20.58 -31.81 -35.23
N LYS A 65 20.00 -31.28 -34.15
CA LYS A 65 18.66 -30.67 -34.15
C LYS A 65 18.69 -29.27 -33.53
N ASP A 66 17.87 -28.38 -34.08
CA ASP A 66 17.77 -26.98 -33.64
C ASP A 66 16.43 -26.65 -32.95
N ASP A 67 15.58 -27.64 -32.71
CA ASP A 67 14.20 -27.47 -32.23
C ASP A 67 14.02 -27.69 -30.72
N HIS A 68 15.08 -27.97 -29.96
CA HIS A 68 14.99 -28.23 -28.52
C HIS A 68 14.27 -27.14 -27.69
N LEU A 69 14.55 -25.86 -27.99
CA LEU A 69 13.84 -24.76 -27.33
C LEU A 69 12.38 -24.68 -27.79
N GLN A 70 12.12 -24.97 -29.06
CA GLN A 70 10.76 -25.05 -29.58
C GLN A 70 9.96 -26.15 -28.90
N ILE A 71 10.57 -27.31 -28.63
CA ILE A 71 9.96 -28.42 -27.87
C ILE A 71 9.65 -27.97 -26.44
N ILE A 72 10.60 -27.31 -25.76
CA ILE A 72 10.37 -26.72 -24.43
C ILE A 72 9.17 -25.76 -24.46
N PHE A 73 9.13 -24.82 -25.41
CA PHE A 73 8.05 -23.84 -25.51
C PHE A 73 6.70 -24.46 -25.91
N ALA A 74 6.70 -25.53 -26.70
CA ALA A 74 5.50 -26.28 -27.03
C ALA A 74 4.92 -26.97 -25.78
N TYR A 75 5.75 -27.58 -24.94
CA TYR A 75 5.31 -28.13 -23.65
C TYR A 75 4.67 -27.06 -22.75
N PHE A 76 5.30 -25.89 -22.66
CA PHE A 76 4.73 -24.77 -21.91
C PHE A 76 3.39 -24.32 -22.48
N LYS A 77 3.26 -24.24 -23.81
CA LYS A 77 2.00 -23.89 -24.47
C LYS A 77 0.90 -24.89 -24.14
N ASP A 78 1.18 -26.19 -24.24
CA ASP A 78 0.21 -27.25 -23.94
C ASP A 78 -0.21 -27.22 -22.46
N TYR A 79 0.73 -26.95 -21.54
CA TYR A 79 0.44 -26.76 -20.12
C TYR A 79 -0.49 -25.55 -19.87
N LEU A 80 -0.23 -24.42 -20.53
CA LEU A 80 -1.05 -23.21 -20.43
C LEU A 80 -2.48 -23.46 -20.95
N GLU A 81 -2.62 -24.19 -22.05
CA GLU A 81 -3.92 -24.57 -22.59
C GLU A 81 -4.70 -25.50 -21.62
N GLN A 82 -4.02 -26.44 -20.95
CA GLN A 82 -4.63 -27.32 -19.96
C GLN A 82 -5.18 -26.58 -18.72
N ILE A 83 -4.57 -25.45 -18.35
CA ILE A 83 -5.06 -24.59 -17.25
C ILE A 83 -6.04 -23.51 -17.73
N GLY A 84 -6.53 -23.60 -18.97
CA GLY A 84 -7.57 -22.72 -19.53
C GLY A 84 -7.08 -21.36 -19.99
N MET A 85 -5.77 -21.18 -20.18
CA MET A 85 -5.18 -19.94 -20.70
C MET A 85 -4.96 -20.05 -22.21
N THR A 86 -5.52 -19.13 -22.98
CA THR A 86 -5.35 -19.09 -24.45
C THR A 86 -4.18 -18.18 -24.83
N VAL A 87 -3.26 -18.68 -25.67
CA VAL A 87 -2.10 -17.92 -26.16
C VAL A 87 -2.54 -17.01 -27.31
N SER A 88 -3.28 -15.96 -26.98
CA SER A 88 -3.53 -14.82 -27.85
C SER A 88 -3.31 -13.56 -27.03
N ASP A 89 -2.03 -13.20 -26.86
CA ASP A 89 -1.48 -11.84 -26.69
C ASP A 89 -0.12 -11.92 -25.98
N ASN A 90 0.95 -11.56 -26.71
CA ASN A 90 2.35 -11.74 -26.29
C ASN A 90 2.74 -10.93 -25.02
N GLU A 91 1.95 -9.94 -24.61
CA GLU A 91 2.22 -9.13 -23.42
C GLU A 91 1.79 -9.81 -22.11
N GLN A 92 0.67 -10.55 -22.10
CA GLN A 92 0.20 -11.27 -20.91
C GLN A 92 1.05 -12.52 -20.62
N VAL A 93 1.54 -13.18 -21.66
CA VAL A 93 2.40 -14.38 -21.53
C VAL A 93 3.76 -14.00 -20.96
N LEU A 94 4.35 -12.87 -21.37
CA LEU A 94 5.60 -12.37 -20.80
C LEU A 94 5.43 -11.92 -19.35
N GLN A 95 4.34 -11.21 -19.01
CA GLN A 95 4.05 -10.86 -17.61
C GLN A 95 3.89 -12.11 -16.72
N THR A 96 3.28 -13.18 -17.24
CA THR A 96 3.07 -14.41 -16.48
C THR A 96 4.36 -15.24 -16.38
N LEU A 97 5.18 -15.34 -17.43
CA LEU A 97 6.46 -16.06 -17.40
C LEU A 97 7.51 -15.41 -16.48
N PHE A 98 7.55 -14.07 -16.38
CA PHE A 98 8.38 -13.39 -15.38
C PHE A 98 7.81 -13.45 -13.95
N SER A 99 6.49 -13.67 -13.82
CA SER A 99 5.84 -13.95 -12.53
C SER A 99 6.01 -15.41 -12.08
N ALA A 100 6.21 -16.33 -13.03
CA ALA A 100 6.38 -17.76 -12.83
C ALA A 100 7.86 -18.19 -12.91
N SER A 101 8.79 -17.31 -12.54
CA SER A 101 10.14 -17.77 -12.17
C SER A 101 9.97 -18.89 -11.16
N VAL A 102 10.55 -20.05 -11.45
CA VAL A 102 10.53 -21.25 -10.61
C VAL A 102 11.16 -20.88 -9.27
N VAL A 103 10.32 -20.36 -8.38
CA VAL A 103 10.62 -20.29 -6.96
C VAL A 103 10.25 -21.67 -6.42
N PRO A 104 11.19 -22.39 -5.79
CA PRO A 104 10.91 -23.71 -5.26
C PRO A 104 9.67 -23.62 -4.37
N ALA A 105 8.71 -24.49 -4.66
CA ALA A 105 7.39 -24.66 -4.05
C ALA A 105 7.24 -24.07 -2.63
N LYS A 106 6.90 -22.78 -2.54
CA LYS A 106 6.34 -22.11 -1.34
C LYS A 106 5.43 -20.90 -1.64
N PHE A 107 5.29 -20.48 -2.90
CA PHE A 107 4.50 -19.29 -3.25
C PHE A 107 3.18 -19.68 -3.90
N THR A 108 2.07 -19.40 -3.23
CA THR A 108 0.80 -19.28 -3.96
C THR A 108 0.78 -17.87 -4.56
N ALA A 109 0.61 -17.76 -5.89
CA ALA A 109 0.49 -16.46 -6.56
C ALA A 109 -0.63 -15.56 -5.97
N ALA A 110 -1.58 -16.18 -5.26
CA ALA A 110 -2.66 -15.52 -4.53
C ALA A 110 -2.16 -14.64 -3.37
N ALA A 111 -1.23 -15.12 -2.53
CA ALA A 111 -0.74 -14.36 -1.39
C ALA A 111 0.07 -13.14 -1.83
N LEU A 112 0.91 -13.25 -2.86
CA LEU A 112 1.66 -12.10 -3.37
C LEU A 112 0.72 -11.03 -3.98
N SER A 113 -0.36 -11.45 -4.66
CA SER A 113 -1.38 -10.54 -5.19
C SER A 113 -2.10 -9.75 -4.08
N PHE A 114 -2.32 -10.36 -2.91
CA PHE A 114 -2.86 -9.67 -1.72
C PHE A 114 -2.02 -8.43 -1.36
N PHE A 115 -0.69 -8.55 -1.38
CA PHE A 115 0.28 -7.47 -1.08
C PHE A 115 0.67 -6.59 -2.28
N ASN A 116 -0.14 -6.61 -3.35
CA ASN A 116 0.08 -5.85 -4.59
C ASN A 116 1.16 -6.40 -5.53
N SER A 117 1.29 -7.73 -5.61
CA SER A 117 2.15 -8.43 -6.58
C SER A 117 3.65 -8.09 -6.50
N LYS A 118 4.05 -7.40 -5.45
CA LYS A 118 5.41 -7.00 -5.12
C LYS A 118 5.61 -7.14 -3.63
N LYS A 119 6.85 -7.40 -3.21
CA LYS A 119 7.19 -7.32 -1.79
C LYS A 119 6.94 -5.89 -1.31
N SER A 120 6.27 -5.78 -0.17
CA SER A 120 5.74 -4.52 0.34
C SER A 120 6.26 -4.20 1.75
N THR A 121 5.87 -3.06 2.30
CA THR A 121 6.02 -2.79 3.73
C THR A 121 4.72 -3.16 4.44
N SER A 122 4.79 -4.01 5.44
CA SER A 122 3.63 -4.39 6.27
C SER A 122 3.77 -3.82 7.66
N ILE A 123 2.70 -3.19 8.17
CA ILE A 123 2.61 -2.71 9.55
C ILE A 123 1.60 -3.59 10.28
N LEU A 124 2.06 -4.27 11.33
CA LEU A 124 1.20 -4.94 12.30
C LEU A 124 1.15 -4.07 13.54
N GLY A 125 -0.01 -3.49 13.85
CA GLY A 125 -0.14 -2.57 14.96
C GLY A 125 -1.50 -2.59 15.65
N ASP A 126 -1.60 -1.82 16.72
CA ASP A 126 -2.78 -1.74 17.57
C ASP A 126 -3.52 -0.39 17.43
N SER A 127 -4.23 0.06 18.47
CA SER A 127 -4.95 1.34 18.49
C SER A 127 -4.06 2.55 18.24
N ILE A 128 -2.80 2.51 18.66
CA ILE A 128 -1.83 3.61 18.45
C ILE A 128 -1.54 3.74 16.95
N THR A 129 -1.43 2.62 16.24
CA THR A 129 -1.09 2.58 14.82
C THR A 129 -2.32 2.67 13.90
N HIS A 130 -3.46 2.18 14.38
CA HIS A 130 -4.76 2.48 13.80
C HIS A 130 -5.03 3.99 13.84
N GLY A 131 -4.51 4.67 14.86
CA GLY A 131 -4.52 6.13 14.96
C GLY A 131 -5.60 6.68 15.88
N ALA A 132 -5.98 5.93 16.92
CA ALA A 132 -6.91 6.40 17.94
C ALA A 132 -6.53 7.80 18.43
N PHE A 133 -7.50 8.72 18.38
CA PHE A 133 -7.39 10.13 18.77
C PHE A 133 -6.43 11.00 17.96
N SER A 134 -6.03 10.57 16.76
CA SER A 134 -5.24 11.43 15.85
C SER A 134 -6.12 12.42 15.07
N GLY A 135 -7.45 12.28 15.15
CA GLY A 135 -8.39 13.12 14.42
C GLY A 135 -8.41 12.75 12.93
N ASN A 136 -7.93 13.66 12.09
CA ASN A 136 -7.82 13.42 10.66
C ASN A 136 -6.66 12.44 10.34
N LEU A 137 -6.91 11.12 10.30
CA LEU A 137 -5.87 10.09 10.10
C LEU A 137 -5.12 10.29 8.78
N PHE A 138 -5.82 10.76 7.74
CA PHE A 138 -5.23 11.05 6.43
C PHE A 138 -4.01 11.97 6.52
N SER A 139 -4.00 12.95 7.43
CA SER A 139 -2.91 13.92 7.58
C SER A 139 -2.15 13.81 8.91
N ASN A 140 -2.73 13.18 9.92
CA ASN A 140 -2.19 13.15 11.27
C ASN A 140 -1.69 11.78 11.70
N GLY A 141 -2.24 10.69 11.17
CA GLY A 141 -1.88 9.33 11.59
C GLY A 141 -0.42 9.02 11.26
N TRP A 142 0.35 8.55 12.24
CA TRP A 142 1.79 8.34 12.03
C TRP A 142 2.06 7.31 10.93
N ALA A 143 1.27 6.24 10.84
CA ALA A 143 1.41 5.20 9.82
C ALA A 143 1.19 5.75 8.41
N ARG A 144 0.30 6.74 8.27
CA ARG A 144 -0.02 7.40 7.01
C ARG A 144 1.03 8.44 6.63
N LEU A 145 1.59 9.16 7.59
CA LEU A 145 2.77 10.01 7.35
C LEU A 145 3.97 9.16 6.92
N PHE A 146 4.18 8.03 7.59
CA PHE A 146 5.22 7.06 7.28
C PHE A 146 5.07 6.46 5.88
N ALA A 147 3.87 5.99 5.52
CA ALA A 147 3.59 5.46 4.18
C ALA A 147 3.87 6.50 3.07
N ARG A 148 3.62 7.79 3.30
CA ARG A 148 3.97 8.84 2.31
C ARG A 148 5.49 9.03 2.19
N ALA A 149 6.22 8.93 3.30
CA ALA A 149 7.68 8.99 3.28
C ALA A 149 8.29 7.78 2.54
N LEU A 150 7.72 6.59 2.70
CA LEU A 150 8.13 5.41 1.92
C LEU A 150 7.79 5.56 0.43
N ASN A 151 6.63 6.12 0.10
CA ASN A 151 6.28 6.44 -1.28
C ASN A 151 7.31 7.38 -1.93
N ALA A 152 7.80 8.37 -1.18
CA ALA A 152 8.89 9.24 -1.63
C ALA A 152 10.20 8.47 -1.88
N GLU A 153 10.55 7.55 -0.97
CA GLU A 153 11.77 6.75 -1.06
C GLU A 153 11.75 5.78 -2.24
N TYR A 154 10.59 5.18 -2.53
CA TYR A 154 10.44 4.15 -3.55
C TYR A 154 9.89 4.65 -4.89
N GLY A 155 9.53 5.93 -4.98
CA GLY A 155 8.87 6.49 -6.16
C GLY A 155 7.49 5.88 -6.43
N SER A 156 6.80 5.42 -5.38
CA SER A 156 5.45 4.84 -5.45
C SER A 156 4.39 5.86 -5.04
N SER A 157 3.12 5.55 -5.31
CA SER A 157 2.01 6.44 -4.98
C SER A 157 0.77 5.73 -4.45
N SER A 158 0.80 4.42 -4.20
CA SER A 158 -0.32 3.72 -3.55
C SER A 158 -0.65 4.27 -2.16
N TYR A 159 -1.92 4.18 -1.77
CA TYR A 159 -2.33 4.43 -0.38
C TYR A 159 -2.05 3.22 0.51
N GLY A 160 -2.29 2.03 -0.04
CA GLY A 160 -2.16 0.75 0.64
C GLY A 160 -3.40 0.30 1.37
N PHE A 161 -3.26 -0.78 2.16
CA PHE A 161 -4.30 -1.23 3.07
C PHE A 161 -4.42 -0.19 4.18
N THR A 162 -5.65 0.22 4.48
CA THR A 162 -5.93 1.13 5.58
C THR A 162 -6.96 0.53 6.52
N PRO A 163 -6.80 0.69 7.85
CA PRO A 163 -7.86 0.35 8.78
C PRO A 163 -9.12 1.12 8.40
N PHE A 164 -10.26 0.45 8.41
CA PHE A 164 -11.49 1.02 7.89
C PHE A 164 -12.52 1.41 8.94
N LEU A 165 -12.25 1.11 10.20
CA LEU A 165 -13.12 1.49 11.29
C LEU A 165 -12.83 2.92 11.71
N THR A 166 -13.91 3.63 12.02
CA THR A 166 -13.82 4.90 12.72
C THR A 166 -13.55 4.64 14.21
N LEU A 167 -12.66 5.43 14.81
CA LEU A 167 -12.32 5.31 16.23
C LEU A 167 -12.80 6.52 17.02
N GLY A 168 -13.27 6.29 18.25
CA GLY A 168 -13.72 7.36 19.14
C GLY A 168 -14.98 8.08 18.66
N THR A 169 -15.33 9.17 19.36
CA THR A 169 -16.48 10.02 19.05
C THR A 169 -16.18 11.49 19.38
N GLY A 170 -16.96 12.41 18.82
CA GLY A 170 -16.85 13.85 19.10
C GLY A 170 -15.44 14.40 18.81
N PRO A 171 -14.80 15.11 19.76
CA PRO A 171 -13.46 15.69 19.56
C PRO A 171 -12.34 14.64 19.43
N ASN A 172 -12.62 13.39 19.81
CA ASN A 172 -11.69 12.26 19.77
C ASN A 172 -11.92 11.37 18.54
N LEU A 173 -12.86 11.73 17.68
CA LEU A 173 -13.20 11.00 16.47
C LEU A 173 -12.00 10.94 15.51
N SER A 174 -11.59 9.74 15.13
CA SER A 174 -10.51 9.51 14.18
C SER A 174 -11.04 8.76 12.96
N ILE A 175 -10.86 9.38 11.79
CA ILE A 175 -11.38 8.89 10.50
C ILE A 175 -10.29 9.04 9.45
N ASP A 176 -10.15 8.01 8.62
CA ASP A 176 -9.24 7.99 7.47
C ASP A 176 -9.87 8.61 6.22
N VAL A 177 -9.36 8.30 5.04
CA VAL A 177 -9.77 8.88 3.76
C VAL A 177 -11.21 8.54 3.35
N HIS A 178 -11.80 7.51 3.93
CA HIS A 178 -13.18 7.08 3.64
C HIS A 178 -14.12 7.33 4.82
N ASN A 179 -15.42 7.35 4.52
CA ASN A 179 -16.49 7.21 5.49
C ASN A 179 -17.13 5.83 5.29
N VAL A 180 -17.23 5.04 6.37
CA VAL A 180 -17.76 3.67 6.32
C VAL A 180 -19.13 3.60 6.98
N SER A 181 -20.03 2.83 6.39
CA SER A 181 -21.32 2.46 6.98
C SER A 181 -21.52 0.96 6.86
N ILE A 182 -21.84 0.31 7.98
CA ILE A 182 -22.02 -1.15 8.08
C ILE A 182 -23.47 -1.41 8.49
N SER A 183 -24.21 -2.24 7.75
CA SER A 183 -25.57 -2.61 8.12
C SER A 183 -25.59 -3.54 9.35
N ALA A 184 -26.72 -3.61 10.06
CA ALA A 184 -26.83 -4.32 11.33
C ALA A 184 -26.56 -5.84 11.27
N GLY A 185 -26.58 -6.46 10.09
CA GLY A 185 -26.38 -7.91 9.94
C GLY A 185 -24.93 -8.39 9.89
N TRP A 186 -23.96 -7.48 10.05
CA TRP A 186 -22.54 -7.83 10.16
C TRP A 186 -22.11 -7.96 11.62
N VAL A 187 -21.54 -9.11 11.98
CA VAL A 187 -21.04 -9.41 13.32
C VAL A 187 -19.52 -9.30 13.36
N ASN A 188 -18.98 -8.53 14.30
CA ASN A 188 -17.54 -8.37 14.49
C ASN A 188 -16.91 -9.57 15.23
N PHE A 189 -15.78 -10.05 14.74
CA PHE A 189 -14.91 -11.05 15.36
C PHE A 189 -13.50 -10.49 15.47
N ASP A 190 -12.88 -10.60 16.64
CA ASP A 190 -11.52 -10.10 16.89
C ASP A 190 -10.70 -11.04 17.79
N SER A 191 -9.44 -10.65 18.04
CA SER A 191 -8.56 -11.30 19.00
C SER A 191 -8.35 -12.79 18.69
N ASN A 192 -8.60 -13.68 19.64
CA ASN A 192 -8.46 -15.13 19.47
C ASN A 192 -9.40 -15.71 18.40
N ASN A 193 -10.52 -15.04 18.09
CA ASN A 193 -11.45 -15.51 17.06
C ASN A 193 -11.03 -15.08 15.64
N ALA A 194 -10.03 -14.20 15.52
CA ALA A 194 -9.55 -13.64 14.27
C ALA A 194 -8.02 -13.75 14.12
N GLU A 195 -7.41 -14.73 14.80
CA GLU A 195 -5.95 -14.88 14.84
C GLU A 195 -5.32 -15.14 13.47
N SER A 196 -6.08 -15.76 12.55
CA SER A 196 -5.60 -16.12 11.22
C SER A 196 -5.74 -15.01 10.18
N VAL A 197 -6.41 -13.90 10.52
CA VAL A 197 -6.57 -12.75 9.61
C VAL A 197 -5.50 -11.70 9.91
N VAL A 198 -4.90 -11.13 8.86
CA VAL A 198 -3.75 -10.20 8.99
C VAL A 198 -4.03 -8.97 9.84
N THR A 199 -5.28 -8.53 9.95
CA THR A 199 -5.72 -7.40 10.78
C THR A 199 -6.03 -7.79 12.23
N GLY A 200 -6.21 -9.08 12.52
CA GLY A 200 -6.70 -9.56 13.83
C GLY A 200 -8.17 -9.23 14.09
N GLN A 201 -8.93 -8.89 13.04
CA GLN A 201 -10.37 -8.59 13.11
C GLN A 201 -11.05 -8.78 11.75
N PHE A 202 -12.26 -9.36 11.73
CA PHE A 202 -13.12 -9.43 10.55
C PHE A 202 -14.60 -9.28 10.93
N PHE A 203 -15.43 -8.97 9.94
CA PHE A 203 -16.88 -8.90 10.04
C PHE A 203 -17.52 -10.02 9.25
N ARG A 204 -18.43 -10.77 9.87
CA ARG A 204 -19.18 -11.86 9.24
C ARG A 204 -20.61 -11.47 8.97
N SER A 205 -21.08 -11.71 7.76
CA SER A 205 -22.51 -11.73 7.42
C SER A 205 -22.96 -13.16 7.15
N GLN A 206 -24.19 -13.50 7.55
CA GLN A 206 -24.84 -14.81 7.32
C GLN A 206 -26.24 -14.66 6.68
N ALA A 207 -26.49 -13.52 6.02
CA ALA A 207 -27.73 -13.23 5.34
C ALA A 207 -27.46 -12.46 4.05
N SER A 208 -28.38 -12.57 3.08
CA SER A 208 -28.34 -11.74 1.88
C SER A 208 -28.88 -10.34 2.16
N GLY A 209 -28.40 -9.35 1.41
CA GLY A 209 -28.80 -7.95 1.51
C GLY A 209 -28.08 -7.14 2.58
N ASN A 210 -27.13 -7.72 3.32
CA ASN A 210 -26.30 -6.96 4.26
C ASN A 210 -25.24 -6.17 3.49
N THR A 211 -24.96 -4.95 3.94
CA THR A 211 -24.13 -4.01 3.21
C THR A 211 -22.98 -3.42 4.03
N ILE A 212 -21.88 -3.16 3.33
CA ILE A 212 -20.80 -2.27 3.81
C ILE A 212 -20.56 -1.25 2.70
N SER A 213 -20.68 0.03 3.03
CA SER A 213 -20.46 1.14 2.11
C SER A 213 -19.23 1.94 2.50
N PHE A 214 -18.38 2.25 1.52
CA PHE A 214 -17.26 3.17 1.62
C PHE A 214 -17.54 4.37 0.71
N ASN A 215 -17.64 5.56 1.28
CA ASN A 215 -17.70 6.81 0.54
C ASN A 215 -16.35 7.52 0.65
N LEU A 216 -15.73 7.82 -0.48
CA LEU A 216 -14.39 8.36 -0.52
C LEU A 216 -14.20 9.28 -1.73
N PRO A 217 -13.22 10.21 -1.67
CA PRO A 217 -12.76 10.88 -2.88
C PRO A 217 -12.19 9.85 -3.86
N THR A 218 -12.30 10.08 -5.18
CA THR A 218 -11.75 9.19 -6.22
C THR A 218 -10.23 9.41 -6.39
N PHE A 219 -9.47 9.35 -5.30
CA PHE A 219 -8.06 9.77 -5.26
C PHE A 219 -7.07 8.70 -5.74
N MET A 220 -7.55 7.46 -5.95
CA MET A 220 -6.80 6.33 -6.48
C MET A 220 -7.58 5.68 -7.63
N PRO A 221 -6.90 5.05 -8.60
CA PRO A 221 -7.56 4.37 -9.72
C PRO A 221 -8.07 2.97 -9.37
N ARG A 222 -7.53 2.32 -8.32
CA ARG A 222 -7.84 0.92 -7.99
C ARG A 222 -8.19 0.74 -6.52
N GLY A 223 -9.20 -0.07 -6.27
CA GLY A 223 -9.57 -0.56 -4.95
C GLY A 223 -9.40 -2.07 -4.88
N LYS A 224 -9.10 -2.58 -3.69
CA LYS A 224 -8.97 -4.02 -3.43
C LYS A 224 -9.66 -4.38 -2.13
N LEU A 225 -10.67 -5.24 -2.18
CA LEU A 225 -11.36 -5.76 -0.99
C LEU A 225 -10.65 -7.02 -0.51
N HIS A 226 -10.57 -7.18 0.81
CA HIS A 226 -9.93 -8.31 1.47
C HIS A 226 -10.96 -9.10 2.27
N PHE A 227 -10.96 -10.41 2.05
CA PHE A 227 -11.96 -11.32 2.58
C PHE A 227 -11.35 -12.72 2.78
N VAL A 228 -12.04 -13.56 3.55
CA VAL A 228 -11.63 -14.95 3.76
C VAL A 228 -12.40 -15.85 2.80
N LYS A 229 -11.70 -16.70 2.04
CA LYS A 229 -12.33 -17.87 1.41
C LYS A 229 -12.36 -19.03 2.38
N LYS A 230 -13.43 -19.82 2.38
CA LYS A 230 -13.54 -21.00 3.23
C LYS A 230 -14.55 -22.01 2.69
N PRO A 231 -14.51 -23.27 3.12
CA PRO A 231 -15.54 -24.23 2.76
C PRO A 231 -16.89 -23.72 3.21
N THR A 232 -17.90 -23.80 2.34
CA THR A 232 -19.27 -23.28 2.58
C THR A 232 -19.36 -21.75 2.66
N GLY A 233 -18.37 -21.03 2.11
CA GLY A 233 -18.44 -19.58 1.96
C GLY A 233 -19.65 -19.11 1.16
N GLY A 234 -20.05 -17.87 1.40
CA GLY A 234 -21.13 -17.19 0.68
C GLY A 234 -20.65 -16.37 -0.50
N THR A 235 -21.55 -15.52 -0.99
CA THR A 235 -21.34 -14.69 -2.16
C THR A 235 -21.69 -13.24 -1.84
N PHE A 236 -21.00 -12.30 -2.48
CA PHE A 236 -21.32 -10.88 -2.39
C PHE A 236 -21.00 -10.16 -3.69
N ASP A 237 -21.74 -9.08 -3.96
CA ASP A 237 -21.47 -8.17 -5.06
C ASP A 237 -20.67 -6.96 -4.59
N VAL A 238 -19.81 -6.47 -5.46
CA VAL A 238 -19.12 -5.18 -5.35
C VAL A 238 -19.74 -4.24 -6.37
N SER A 239 -20.27 -3.12 -5.90
CA SER A 239 -20.83 -2.07 -6.76
C SER A 239 -20.06 -0.76 -6.61
N ILE A 240 -19.79 -0.10 -7.73
CA ILE A 240 -19.14 1.21 -7.80
C ILE A 240 -20.16 2.21 -8.32
N ASN A 241 -20.48 3.22 -7.51
CA ASN A 241 -21.52 4.22 -7.81
C ASN A 241 -22.87 3.60 -8.20
N GLY A 242 -23.25 2.50 -7.55
CA GLY A 242 -24.49 1.77 -7.79
C GLY A 242 -24.46 0.77 -8.94
N VAL A 243 -23.34 0.64 -9.67
CA VAL A 243 -23.17 -0.34 -10.75
C VAL A 243 -22.36 -1.52 -10.23
N VAL A 244 -22.91 -2.74 -10.29
CA VAL A 244 -22.18 -3.97 -9.93
C VAL A 244 -21.01 -4.17 -10.90
N THR A 245 -19.79 -4.24 -10.37
CA THR A 245 -18.56 -4.47 -11.14
C THR A 245 -18.01 -5.88 -10.96
N ASN A 246 -18.26 -6.50 -9.80
CA ASN A 246 -17.78 -7.84 -9.48
C ASN A 246 -18.84 -8.60 -8.68
N THR A 247 -18.94 -9.90 -8.93
CA THR A 247 -19.61 -10.87 -8.05
C THR A 247 -18.55 -11.83 -7.53
N VAL A 248 -18.46 -11.96 -6.21
CA VAL A 248 -17.40 -12.72 -5.53
C VAL A 248 -18.00 -13.96 -4.88
N ASP A 249 -17.41 -15.11 -5.15
CA ASP A 249 -17.66 -16.35 -4.44
C ASP A 249 -16.54 -16.61 -3.43
N THR A 250 -16.92 -16.73 -2.15
CA THR A 250 -16.00 -17.00 -1.03
C THR A 250 -15.93 -18.49 -0.68
N ASN A 251 -16.70 -19.35 -1.35
CA ASN A 251 -16.62 -20.79 -1.18
C ASN A 251 -15.33 -21.34 -1.79
N GLY A 252 -14.56 -22.10 -1.01
CA GLY A 252 -13.34 -22.73 -1.50
C GLY A 252 -12.46 -23.29 -0.39
N VAL A 253 -11.20 -23.56 -0.72
CA VAL A 253 -10.17 -23.87 0.28
C VAL A 253 -9.98 -22.64 1.18
N LEU A 254 -9.73 -22.88 2.48
CA LEU A 254 -9.46 -21.80 3.44
C LEU A 254 -8.28 -20.95 2.94
N ASP A 255 -8.52 -19.65 2.75
CA ASP A 255 -7.52 -18.66 2.38
C ASP A 255 -7.87 -17.33 3.02
N GLU A 256 -7.09 -16.95 4.04
CA GLU A 256 -7.25 -15.70 4.79
C GLU A 256 -6.56 -14.50 4.14
N PHE A 257 -5.92 -14.70 2.98
CA PHE A 257 -5.26 -13.67 2.18
C PHE A 257 -5.95 -13.53 0.80
N SER A 258 -7.25 -13.81 0.75
CA SER A 258 -8.06 -13.63 -0.44
C SER A 258 -8.44 -12.17 -0.66
N SER A 259 -8.46 -11.76 -1.94
CA SER A 259 -8.83 -10.40 -2.32
C SER A 259 -9.47 -10.33 -3.70
N VAL A 260 -10.22 -9.26 -3.94
CA VAL A 260 -10.78 -8.92 -5.26
C VAL A 260 -10.46 -7.46 -5.57
N GLU A 261 -10.02 -7.22 -6.79
CA GLU A 261 -9.67 -5.89 -7.27
C GLU A 261 -10.76 -5.33 -8.19
N PHE A 262 -10.92 -4.01 -8.16
CA PHE A 262 -11.90 -3.27 -8.95
C PHE A 262 -11.39 -1.86 -9.26
N ALA A 263 -11.93 -1.26 -10.32
CA ALA A 263 -11.63 0.12 -10.69
C ALA A 263 -12.40 1.10 -9.79
N LEU A 264 -11.70 2.11 -9.27
CA LEU A 264 -12.34 3.24 -8.59
C LEU A 264 -12.70 4.28 -9.64
N THR A 265 -13.96 4.26 -10.05
CA THR A 265 -14.48 5.16 -11.08
C THR A 265 -15.14 6.37 -10.44
N ASP A 266 -14.79 7.56 -10.91
CA ASP A 266 -15.40 8.81 -10.46
C ASP A 266 -16.89 8.87 -10.83
N ASN A 267 -17.72 9.41 -9.94
CA ASN A 267 -19.13 9.67 -10.24
C ASN A 267 -19.35 10.94 -11.10
N GLY A 268 -18.25 11.56 -11.57
CA GLY A 268 -18.23 12.82 -12.29
C GLY A 268 -18.03 14.04 -11.37
N LEU A 269 -18.09 13.87 -10.05
CA LEU A 269 -18.03 14.97 -9.09
C LEU A 269 -16.80 14.89 -8.16
N GLY A 270 -15.83 14.01 -8.42
CA GLY A 270 -14.66 13.85 -7.56
C GLY A 270 -14.85 12.85 -6.41
N SER A 271 -15.94 12.09 -6.39
CA SER A 271 -16.22 11.08 -5.38
C SER A 271 -16.60 9.74 -5.99
N CYS A 272 -16.43 8.69 -5.19
CA CYS A 272 -16.93 7.37 -5.51
C CYS A 272 -17.51 6.68 -4.27
N THR A 273 -18.48 5.81 -4.51
CA THR A 273 -19.05 4.92 -3.50
C THR A 273 -18.74 3.48 -3.87
N VAL A 274 -18.06 2.77 -2.98
CA VAL A 274 -17.89 1.32 -3.05
C VAL A 274 -18.93 0.68 -2.13
N LEU A 275 -19.75 -0.22 -2.66
CA LEU A 275 -20.79 -0.91 -1.91
C LEU A 275 -20.57 -2.43 -2.02
N ILE A 276 -20.43 -3.07 -0.87
CA ILE A 276 -20.46 -4.52 -0.73
C ILE A 276 -21.89 -4.91 -0.37
N THR A 277 -22.49 -5.87 -1.09
CA THR A 277 -23.82 -6.41 -0.77
C THR A 277 -23.75 -7.93 -0.77
N THR A 278 -24.02 -8.59 0.35
CA THR A 278 -24.08 -10.05 0.40
C THR A 278 -25.26 -10.57 -0.43
N THR A 279 -25.05 -11.62 -1.22
CA THR A 279 -26.06 -12.16 -2.15
C THR A 279 -26.53 -13.56 -1.76
N SER A 280 -25.91 -14.19 -0.76
CA SER A 280 -26.35 -15.48 -0.22
C SER A 280 -26.45 -15.46 1.31
N THR A 281 -26.99 -16.56 1.87
CA THR A 281 -27.17 -16.77 3.32
C THR A 281 -26.01 -17.53 3.96
N ASN A 282 -24.97 -17.88 3.18
CA ASN A 282 -23.76 -18.49 3.69
C ASN A 282 -22.82 -17.41 4.25
N ASP A 283 -21.83 -17.84 5.04
CA ASP A 283 -20.88 -16.94 5.69
C ASP A 283 -20.04 -16.14 4.69
N VAL A 284 -20.01 -14.82 4.84
CA VAL A 284 -19.07 -13.91 4.18
C VAL A 284 -18.26 -13.19 5.23
N ASP A 285 -16.94 -13.38 5.21
CA ASP A 285 -15.99 -12.79 6.16
C ASP A 285 -15.17 -11.68 5.47
N PHE A 286 -15.39 -10.44 5.86
CA PHE A 286 -14.77 -9.24 5.30
C PHE A 286 -13.89 -8.54 6.33
N PHE A 287 -12.70 -8.09 5.93
CA PHE A 287 -11.77 -7.47 6.90
C PHE A 287 -10.98 -6.27 6.39
N GLY A 288 -11.23 -5.79 5.18
CA GLY A 288 -10.75 -4.46 4.83
C GLY A 288 -10.63 -4.14 3.35
N ILE A 289 -9.99 -3.01 3.08
CA ILE A 289 -9.85 -2.43 1.76
C ILE A 289 -8.47 -1.79 1.59
N SER A 290 -7.90 -1.91 0.39
CA SER A 290 -6.72 -1.15 -0.05
C SER A 290 -7.07 -0.20 -1.19
N TYR A 291 -6.35 0.92 -1.26
CA TYR A 291 -6.40 1.84 -2.40
C TYR A 291 -5.03 1.94 -3.06
N LEU A 292 -4.97 1.68 -4.36
CA LEU A 292 -3.74 1.36 -5.07
C LEU A 292 -3.61 2.19 -6.34
N SER A 293 -2.39 2.63 -6.64
CA SER A 293 -2.08 3.36 -7.88
C SER A 293 -1.66 2.42 -9.00
N SER A 294 -0.71 1.52 -8.73
CA SER A 294 -0.18 0.54 -9.69
C SER A 294 -0.05 -0.85 -9.07
N SER A 295 -0.12 -1.92 -9.87
CA SER A 295 0.12 -3.30 -9.43
C SER A 295 1.61 -3.67 -9.41
N LEU A 296 2.46 -2.74 -9.84
CA LEU A 296 3.90 -2.97 -10.05
C LEU A 296 4.77 -2.25 -9.02
N GLU A 297 4.16 -1.57 -8.05
CA GLU A 297 4.88 -0.81 -7.02
C GLU A 297 4.85 -1.50 -5.66
N THR A 298 5.87 -1.24 -4.85
CA THR A 298 5.84 -1.56 -3.42
C THR A 298 4.86 -0.64 -2.69
N VAL A 299 4.17 -1.18 -1.71
CA VAL A 299 3.10 -0.50 -0.99
C VAL A 299 3.32 -0.60 0.52
N CYS A 300 2.95 0.44 1.26
CA CYS A 300 2.90 0.37 2.72
C CYS A 300 1.47 0.02 3.16
N HIS A 301 1.29 -1.14 3.77
CA HIS A 301 0.00 -1.64 4.26
C HIS A 301 -0.11 -1.48 5.77
N ASN A 302 -1.13 -0.77 6.26
CA ASN A 302 -1.41 -0.59 7.67
C ASN A 302 -2.48 -1.57 8.17
N PHE A 303 -2.10 -2.76 8.63
CA PHE A 303 -3.03 -3.79 9.12
C PHE A 303 -3.42 -3.63 10.59
N SER A 304 -3.41 -2.39 11.10
CA SER A 304 -3.58 -2.13 12.53
C SER A 304 -5.04 -2.05 12.95
N ILE A 305 -5.35 -2.61 14.13
CA ILE A 305 -6.70 -2.61 14.70
C ILE A 305 -6.65 -2.26 16.19
N SER A 306 -7.66 -1.54 16.69
CA SER A 306 -7.69 -1.08 18.07
C SER A 306 -7.76 -2.26 19.04
N GLY A 307 -6.97 -2.23 20.12
CA GLY A 307 -6.93 -3.29 21.14
C GLY A 307 -6.17 -4.55 20.73
N ARG A 308 -5.61 -4.61 19.51
CA ARG A 308 -4.88 -5.80 19.03
C ARG A 308 -3.66 -6.10 19.92
N ARG A 309 -3.44 -7.39 20.16
CA ARG A 309 -2.35 -7.95 20.97
C ARG A 309 -1.49 -8.86 20.12
N LEU A 310 -0.18 -8.89 20.37
CA LEU A 310 0.74 -9.81 19.68
C LEU A 310 0.38 -11.27 19.98
N ARG A 311 -0.08 -11.55 21.20
CA ARG A 311 -0.49 -12.90 21.63
C ARG A 311 -1.44 -13.63 20.68
N TYR A 312 -2.31 -12.89 20.01
CA TYR A 312 -3.36 -13.45 19.14
C TYR A 312 -3.04 -13.32 17.65
N VAL A 313 -1.82 -12.95 17.26
CA VAL A 313 -1.43 -12.98 15.85
C VAL A 313 -1.02 -14.40 15.48
N GLY A 314 -1.78 -15.07 14.62
CA GLY A 314 -1.49 -16.45 14.21
C GLY A 314 -0.15 -16.59 13.49
N ASP A 315 0.47 -17.76 13.61
CA ASP A 315 1.80 -18.01 13.04
C ASP A 315 1.76 -17.97 11.50
N ASN A 316 0.65 -18.42 10.88
CA ASN A 316 0.42 -18.28 9.43
C ASN A 316 0.47 -16.81 8.98
N VAL A 317 -0.07 -15.89 9.79
CA VAL A 317 -0.03 -14.45 9.49
C VAL A 317 1.41 -13.95 9.53
N LEU A 318 2.15 -14.29 10.59
CA LEU A 318 3.54 -13.87 10.75
C LEU A 318 4.42 -14.39 9.61
N GLN A 319 4.25 -15.67 9.24
CA GLN A 319 4.94 -16.28 8.11
C GLN A 319 4.59 -15.56 6.79
N THR A 320 3.31 -15.46 6.45
CA THR A 320 2.85 -14.88 5.18
C THR A 320 3.29 -13.43 5.02
N VAL A 321 3.21 -12.64 6.10
CA VAL A 321 3.69 -11.25 6.11
C VAL A 321 5.20 -11.20 5.85
N CYS A 322 6.00 -12.07 6.47
CA CYS A 322 7.44 -12.09 6.24
C CYS A 322 7.80 -12.54 4.82
N GLU A 323 7.10 -13.53 4.27
CA GLU A 323 7.32 -14.02 2.90
C GLU A 323 7.06 -12.93 1.86
N ASN A 324 6.06 -12.06 2.10
CA ASN A 324 5.57 -11.06 1.15
C ASN A 324 6.00 -9.61 1.46
N SER A 325 6.84 -9.41 2.47
CA SER A 325 7.34 -8.06 2.83
C SER A 325 8.84 -7.93 2.58
N HIS A 326 9.28 -6.74 2.19
CA HIS A 326 10.69 -6.35 2.32
C HIS A 326 10.94 -5.70 3.69
N THR A 327 9.90 -5.12 4.30
CA THR A 327 9.97 -4.48 5.62
C THR A 327 8.74 -4.82 6.44
N LEU A 328 8.94 -5.22 7.70
CA LEU A 328 7.90 -5.41 8.70
C LEU A 328 8.06 -4.35 9.79
N ILE A 329 7.04 -3.51 9.96
CA ILE A 329 6.92 -2.66 11.14
C ILE A 329 6.10 -3.40 12.19
N MET A 330 6.78 -3.93 13.21
CA MET A 330 6.18 -4.69 14.30
C MET A 330 5.78 -3.75 15.44
N ALA A 331 4.62 -3.13 15.31
CA ALA A 331 4.06 -2.10 16.19
C ALA A 331 2.98 -2.64 17.17
N LEU A 332 3.12 -3.88 17.62
CA LEU A 332 2.33 -4.47 18.71
C LEU A 332 3.18 -4.63 19.97
N GLY A 333 2.52 -4.83 21.10
CA GLY A 333 3.14 -5.02 22.42
C GLY A 333 2.57 -4.06 23.47
N HIS A 334 1.98 -2.93 23.06
CA HIS A 334 1.37 -1.98 24.01
C HIS A 334 0.18 -2.62 24.76
N ASN A 335 -0.64 -3.43 24.10
CA ASN A 335 -1.74 -4.12 24.78
C ASN A 335 -1.31 -5.38 25.54
N ASP A 336 -0.05 -5.81 25.38
CA ASP A 336 0.51 -7.01 25.97
C ASP A 336 1.34 -6.70 27.24
N TYR A 337 2.07 -5.57 27.30
CA TYR A 337 3.13 -5.34 28.32
C TYR A 337 2.68 -5.37 29.78
N GLY A 338 1.39 -5.11 30.04
CA GLY A 338 0.78 -5.11 31.37
C GLY A 338 0.39 -6.51 31.88
N GLU A 339 0.45 -7.53 31.03
CA GLU A 339 0.05 -8.89 31.40
C GLU A 339 1.03 -9.52 32.40
N THR A 340 0.48 -10.11 33.46
CA THR A 340 1.26 -10.73 34.55
C THR A 340 1.23 -12.26 34.52
N ASP A 341 0.36 -12.86 33.71
CA ASP A 341 0.26 -14.31 33.60
C ASP A 341 1.46 -14.91 32.85
N LEU A 342 2.17 -15.83 33.50
CA LEU A 342 3.40 -16.40 32.93
C LEU A 342 3.13 -17.25 31.69
N SER A 343 1.97 -17.93 31.60
CA SER A 343 1.64 -18.74 30.42
C SER A 343 1.36 -17.87 29.20
N TYR A 344 0.75 -16.70 29.42
CA TYR A 344 0.57 -15.66 28.42
C TYR A 344 1.91 -15.12 27.94
N GLN A 345 2.79 -14.71 28.87
CA GLN A 345 4.12 -14.18 28.54
C GLN A 345 4.96 -15.19 27.77
N ASN A 346 4.94 -16.47 28.17
CA ASN A 346 5.63 -17.55 27.47
C ASN A 346 5.08 -17.74 26.04
N SER A 347 3.77 -17.63 25.86
CA SER A 347 3.16 -17.71 24.52
C SER A 347 3.58 -16.54 23.63
N VAL A 348 3.67 -15.32 24.18
CA VAL A 348 4.18 -14.16 23.44
C VAL A 348 5.67 -14.31 23.11
N SER A 349 6.48 -14.82 24.05
CA SER A 349 7.89 -15.13 23.80
C SER A 349 8.05 -16.12 22.64
N ALA A 350 7.26 -17.19 22.62
CA ALA A 350 7.28 -18.17 21.52
C ALA A 350 6.95 -17.54 20.17
N LYS A 351 6.01 -16.59 20.13
CA LYS A 351 5.69 -15.83 18.91
C LYS A 351 6.83 -14.93 18.45
N ILE A 352 7.53 -14.29 19.38
CA ILE A 352 8.73 -13.50 19.07
C ILE A 352 9.84 -14.40 18.51
N ASP A 353 10.05 -15.58 19.09
CA ASP A 353 11.02 -16.56 18.58
C ASP A 353 10.68 -17.04 17.17
N PHE A 354 9.41 -17.39 16.93
CA PHE A 354 8.93 -17.74 15.60
C PHE A 354 9.12 -16.58 14.61
N LEU A 355 8.79 -15.35 15.01
CA LEU A 355 8.96 -14.18 14.14
C LEU A 355 10.43 -13.92 13.79
N ILE A 356 11.36 -14.11 14.73
CA ILE A 356 12.81 -14.02 14.48
C ILE A 356 13.23 -15.03 13.41
N GLU A 357 12.73 -16.28 13.49
CA GLU A 357 12.98 -17.31 12.49
C GLU A 357 12.45 -16.87 11.10
N GLN A 358 11.20 -16.43 11.02
CA GLN A 358 10.57 -16.03 9.76
C GLN A 358 11.23 -14.80 9.14
N VAL A 359 11.60 -13.81 9.94
CA VAL A 359 12.29 -12.60 9.47
C VAL A 359 13.66 -12.95 8.90
N ASN A 360 14.44 -13.78 9.60
CA ASN A 360 15.76 -14.21 9.15
C ASN A 360 15.69 -15.08 7.88
N ALA A 361 14.74 -16.02 7.84
CA ALA A 361 14.54 -16.90 6.68
C ALA A 361 14.16 -16.10 5.42
N ASN A 362 13.34 -15.07 5.57
CA ASN A 362 12.82 -14.27 4.45
C ASN A 362 13.62 -12.99 4.17
N LYS A 363 14.66 -12.71 4.97
CA LYS A 363 15.53 -11.52 4.88
C LYS A 363 14.74 -10.22 4.91
N VAL A 364 13.78 -10.14 5.83
CA VAL A 364 12.92 -8.97 6.00
C VAL A 364 13.63 -7.96 6.91
N LEU A 365 13.59 -6.67 6.56
CA LEU A 365 13.96 -5.63 7.52
C LEU A 365 12.85 -5.49 8.56
N VAL A 366 13.08 -5.89 9.81
CA VAL A 366 12.13 -5.62 10.89
C VAL A 366 12.44 -4.31 11.58
N VAL A 367 11.40 -3.51 11.85
CA VAL A 367 11.46 -2.27 12.62
C VAL A 367 10.47 -2.40 13.76
N VAL A 368 10.94 -2.19 14.98
CA VAL A 368 10.19 -2.44 16.21
C VAL A 368 10.04 -1.13 16.96
N PRO A 369 8.99 -0.33 16.69
CA PRO A 369 8.64 0.81 17.53
C PRO A 369 8.10 0.33 18.87
N ASP A 370 8.82 0.63 19.95
CA ASP A 370 8.40 0.26 21.29
C ASP A 370 7.38 1.27 21.83
N PHE A 371 6.12 0.87 21.90
CA PHE A 371 5.02 1.70 22.41
C PHE A 371 4.70 1.47 23.89
N CYS A 372 5.55 0.77 24.64
CA CYS A 372 5.33 0.51 26.06
C CYS A 372 5.72 1.75 26.91
N TRP A 373 4.99 2.86 26.73
CA TRP A 373 5.34 4.22 27.21
C TRP A 373 5.74 4.28 28.68
N SER A 374 4.97 3.61 29.52
CA SER A 374 5.08 3.69 30.98
C SER A 374 5.85 2.51 31.59
N ALA A 375 6.36 1.61 30.74
CA ALA A 375 7.07 0.43 31.19
C ALA A 375 8.56 0.71 31.35
N ASP A 376 9.14 0.19 32.43
CA ASP A 376 10.58 0.27 32.66
C ASP A 376 11.36 -0.55 31.62
N LYS A 377 12.65 -0.24 31.44
CA LYS A 377 13.49 -0.89 30.42
C LYS A 377 13.64 -2.41 30.59
N ASN A 378 13.39 -2.95 31.78
CA ASN A 378 13.47 -4.38 32.08
C ASN A 378 12.11 -5.07 32.00
N ASN A 379 11.02 -4.35 31.67
CA ASN A 379 9.73 -4.95 31.41
C ASN A 379 9.86 -6.07 30.36
N TRP A 380 9.26 -7.21 30.66
CA TRP A 380 9.41 -8.44 29.88
C TRP A 380 9.06 -8.27 28.40
N MET A 381 8.02 -7.48 28.08
CA MET A 381 7.62 -7.24 26.70
C MET A 381 8.64 -6.38 25.97
N ARG A 382 9.14 -5.31 26.61
CA ARG A 382 10.19 -4.46 26.03
C ARG A 382 11.46 -5.25 25.75
N VAL A 383 11.85 -6.16 26.65
CA VAL A 383 12.99 -7.07 26.46
C VAL A 383 12.79 -7.95 25.23
N LEU A 384 11.59 -8.51 25.04
CA LEU A 384 11.26 -9.34 23.87
C LEU A 384 11.21 -8.53 22.55
N LEU A 385 10.66 -7.31 22.56
CA LEU A 385 10.67 -6.42 21.40
C LEU A 385 12.11 -6.06 20.98
N LYS A 386 12.97 -5.76 21.96
CA LYS A 386 14.39 -5.51 21.71
C LYS A 386 15.13 -6.76 21.22
N LYS A 387 14.78 -7.94 21.74
CA LYS A 387 15.30 -9.23 21.28
C LYS A 387 14.98 -9.45 19.81
N LEU A 388 13.74 -9.21 19.39
CA LEU A 388 13.31 -9.34 17.98
C LEU A 388 14.22 -8.53 17.06
N ALA A 389 14.37 -7.22 17.29
CA ALA A 389 15.23 -6.38 16.46
C ALA A 389 16.70 -6.81 16.50
N THR A 390 17.23 -7.15 17.69
CA THR A 390 18.66 -7.49 17.83
C THR A 390 19.01 -8.79 17.12
N GLN A 391 18.17 -9.83 17.23
CA GLN A 391 18.45 -11.15 16.66
C GLN A 391 18.16 -11.25 15.15
N THR A 392 17.55 -10.21 14.57
CA THR A 392 17.25 -10.12 13.14
C THR A 392 18.07 -9.06 12.42
N ASN A 393 19.01 -8.40 13.15
CA ASN A 393 19.71 -7.21 12.67
C ASN A 393 18.74 -6.10 12.17
N GLY A 394 17.58 -6.01 12.82
CA GLY A 394 16.56 -5.00 12.57
C GLY A 394 16.79 -3.71 13.37
N VAL A 395 15.79 -2.84 13.34
CA VAL A 395 15.82 -1.53 14.00
C VAL A 395 14.89 -1.51 15.20
N TYR A 396 15.43 -1.35 16.40
CA TYR A 396 14.64 -1.09 17.60
C TYR A 396 14.52 0.42 17.83
N VAL A 397 13.30 0.94 17.88
CA VAL A 397 13.03 2.37 18.13
C VAL A 397 12.60 2.50 19.59
N ASP A 398 13.55 2.89 20.45
CA ASP A 398 13.34 3.03 21.90
C ASP A 398 12.63 4.33 22.26
N LEU A 399 11.34 4.41 21.91
CA LEU A 399 10.50 5.58 22.18
C LEU A 399 10.33 5.85 23.68
N PRO A 400 10.13 4.87 24.59
CA PRO A 400 9.88 5.16 26.00
C PRO A 400 11.08 5.85 26.67
N SER A 401 12.31 5.52 26.28
CA SER A 401 13.52 6.17 26.82
C SER A 401 13.63 7.66 26.45
N SER A 402 12.97 8.10 25.38
CA SER A 402 12.90 9.52 25.00
C SER A 402 11.79 10.31 25.70
N LEU A 403 10.96 9.61 26.50
CA LEU A 403 9.83 10.18 27.24
C LEU A 403 10.04 10.13 28.77
N LEU A 404 11.24 9.79 29.23
CA LEU A 404 11.54 9.72 30.67
C LEU A 404 11.29 11.06 31.35
N LYS A 405 10.78 11.00 32.59
CA LYS A 405 10.66 12.17 33.46
C LYS A 405 12.05 12.68 33.84
N ASN A 406 12.10 13.91 34.36
CA ASN A 406 13.35 14.55 34.79
C ASN A 406 14.11 13.75 35.88
N ASP A 407 13.40 12.93 36.65
CA ASP A 407 13.99 12.03 37.66
C ASP A 407 14.50 10.69 37.07
N GLY A 408 14.40 10.51 35.75
CA GLY A 408 14.80 9.31 35.03
C GLY A 408 13.79 8.16 35.09
N SER A 409 12.63 8.34 35.74
CA SER A 409 11.59 7.30 35.80
C SER A 409 10.75 7.27 34.50
N PRO A 410 10.12 6.11 34.18
CA PRO A 410 9.24 5.99 33.01
C PRO A 410 8.12 7.03 33.00
N ALA A 411 7.67 7.41 31.80
CA ALA A 411 6.54 8.31 31.65
C ALA A 411 5.29 7.75 32.35
N ASP A 412 4.50 8.61 32.98
CA ASP A 412 3.16 8.27 33.42
C ASP A 412 2.13 9.05 32.60
N SER A 413 0.84 8.69 32.71
CA SER A 413 -0.22 9.35 31.94
C SER A 413 -0.24 10.86 32.14
N ASN A 414 0.03 11.34 33.36
CA ASN A 414 0.07 12.77 33.62
C ASN A 414 1.22 13.46 32.89
N HIS A 415 2.40 12.82 32.83
CA HIS A 415 3.52 13.33 32.07
C HIS A 415 3.21 13.41 30.57
N LEU A 416 2.67 12.33 29.99
CA LEU A 416 2.34 12.26 28.57
C LEU A 416 1.29 13.30 28.14
N ILE A 417 0.24 13.45 28.97
CA ILE A 417 -0.91 14.33 28.66
C ILE A 417 -0.61 15.79 29.03
N ASN A 418 -0.21 16.06 30.27
CA ASN A 418 -0.19 17.43 30.80
C ASN A 418 1.19 18.11 30.71
N VAL A 419 2.29 17.34 30.75
CA VAL A 419 3.64 17.90 30.66
C VAL A 419 4.11 17.98 29.22
N LEU A 420 3.96 16.89 28.46
CA LEU A 420 4.36 16.83 27.05
C LEU A 420 3.27 17.35 26.11
N GLY A 421 1.99 17.20 26.47
CA GLY A 421 0.88 17.65 25.62
C GLY A 421 0.76 16.88 24.31
N MET A 422 1.30 15.66 24.25
CA MET A 422 1.39 14.86 23.02
C MET A 422 0.42 13.67 23.00
N TRP A 423 -0.27 13.40 24.11
CA TRP A 423 -1.24 12.32 24.26
C TRP A 423 -2.60 12.84 24.69
N VAL A 424 -3.65 12.10 24.34
CA VAL A 424 -5.02 12.33 24.84
C VAL A 424 -5.25 11.56 26.14
N ASP A 425 -4.71 10.35 26.25
CA ASP A 425 -4.75 9.52 27.46
C ASP A 425 -3.37 8.88 27.75
N GLY A 426 -3.30 7.87 28.63
CA GLY A 426 -2.03 7.19 28.95
C GLY A 426 -1.45 6.32 27.82
N SER A 427 -2.13 6.20 26.69
CA SER A 427 -1.83 5.23 25.63
C SER A 427 -1.75 5.87 24.24
N HIS A 428 -2.67 6.76 23.93
CA HIS A 428 -2.97 7.18 22.57
C HIS A 428 -2.47 8.61 22.28
N PRO A 429 -1.56 8.76 21.31
CA PRO A 429 -1.03 10.05 20.92
C PRO A 429 -2.09 10.92 20.23
N ASN A 430 -2.05 12.23 20.47
CA ASN A 430 -2.81 13.21 19.69
C ASN A 430 -2.11 13.50 18.34
N GLU A 431 -2.54 14.52 17.60
CA GLU A 431 -1.89 14.94 16.34
C GLU A 431 -0.37 15.16 16.50
N ARG A 432 0.05 15.87 17.57
CA ARG A 432 1.45 16.18 17.83
C ARG A 432 2.25 14.93 18.20
N GLY A 433 1.66 14.05 19.02
CA GLY A 433 2.28 12.77 19.37
C GLY A 433 2.48 11.87 18.15
N ASN A 434 1.50 11.78 17.25
CA ASN A 434 1.63 11.00 16.01
C ASN A 434 2.72 11.55 15.09
N ALA A 435 2.79 12.88 14.94
CA ALA A 435 3.85 13.51 14.15
C ALA A 435 5.24 13.17 14.73
N TRP A 436 5.36 13.18 16.06
CA TRP A 436 6.59 12.79 16.77
C TRP A 436 6.92 11.30 16.59
N VAL A 437 5.94 10.39 16.72
CA VAL A 437 6.14 8.96 16.48
C VAL A 437 6.65 8.71 15.07
N PHE A 438 6.02 9.32 14.06
CA PHE A 438 6.48 9.22 12.67
C PHE A 438 7.93 9.72 12.52
N GLU A 439 8.26 10.86 13.10
CA GLU A 439 9.60 11.44 13.01
C GLU A 439 10.67 10.51 13.62
N MET A 440 10.39 9.93 14.79
CA MET A 440 11.30 9.02 15.47
C MET A 440 11.54 7.73 14.65
N ILE A 441 10.47 7.14 14.11
CA ILE A 441 10.57 5.93 13.28
C ILE A 441 11.29 6.24 11.96
N GLY A 442 10.90 7.31 11.26
CA GLY A 442 11.49 7.72 9.99
C GLY A 442 12.99 8.01 10.12
N LYS A 443 13.41 8.68 11.21
CA LYS A 443 14.83 8.92 11.51
C LYS A 443 15.58 7.63 11.82
N ALA A 444 15.01 6.73 12.61
CA ALA A 444 15.64 5.45 12.92
C ALA A 444 15.86 4.59 11.66
N MET A 445 14.94 4.69 10.69
CA MET A 445 15.04 4.05 9.39
C MET A 445 15.88 4.83 8.36
N LYS A 446 16.32 6.05 8.70
CA LYS A 446 17.10 6.94 7.82
C LYS A 446 16.37 7.31 6.52
N LEU A 447 15.05 7.48 6.58
CA LEU A 447 14.29 7.93 5.41
C LEU A 447 14.70 9.35 5.00
N SER A 448 14.59 9.65 3.71
CA SER A 448 14.82 10.99 3.17
C SER A 448 13.81 12.03 3.67
N CYS A 449 12.59 11.60 4.02
CA CYS A 449 11.52 12.44 4.56
C CYS A 449 11.10 11.97 5.95
N THR A 450 11.25 12.82 6.97
CA THR A 450 11.04 12.42 8.38
C THR A 450 10.19 13.39 9.20
N SER A 451 9.58 14.40 8.59
CA SER A 451 8.71 15.34 9.30
C SER A 451 7.36 15.49 8.61
N LYS A 452 6.29 15.67 9.41
CA LYS A 452 4.92 15.86 8.90
C LYS A 452 4.85 16.95 7.83
N VAL A 453 5.57 18.06 8.06
CA VAL A 453 5.60 19.22 7.14
C VAL A 453 6.20 18.84 5.79
N GLN A 454 7.34 18.14 5.76
CA GLN A 454 7.97 17.71 4.51
C GLN A 454 7.09 16.69 3.77
N THR A 455 6.55 15.72 4.51
CA THR A 455 5.72 14.66 3.95
C THR A 455 4.46 15.23 3.29
N LEU A 456 3.72 16.08 4.01
CA LEU A 456 2.52 16.71 3.46
C LEU A 456 2.82 17.83 2.46
N GLY A 457 3.99 18.47 2.54
CA GLY A 457 4.36 19.53 1.60
C GLY A 457 4.76 18.97 0.24
N ASN A 458 5.43 17.82 0.19
CA ASN A 458 6.12 17.36 -1.02
C ASN A 458 5.63 16.01 -1.55
N HIS A 459 4.94 15.22 -0.73
CA HIS A 459 4.55 13.84 -1.04
C HIS A 459 3.08 13.56 -0.71
N ASP A 460 2.24 14.59 -0.79
CA ASP A 460 0.81 14.44 -0.55
C ASP A 460 0.09 13.83 -1.75
N TYR A 461 -1.10 13.30 -1.49
CA TYR A 461 -1.96 12.77 -2.53
C TYR A 461 -2.68 13.90 -3.28
N ARG A 462 -2.89 13.68 -4.59
CA ARG A 462 -3.85 14.48 -5.34
C ARG A 462 -5.25 14.08 -4.89
N VAL A 463 -5.92 14.96 -4.16
CA VAL A 463 -7.29 14.71 -3.68
C VAL A 463 -8.26 15.38 -4.63
N PRO A 464 -9.20 14.65 -5.26
CA PRO A 464 -10.23 15.25 -6.08
C PRO A 464 -11.04 16.32 -5.35
N LEU A 465 -11.32 17.41 -6.06
CA LEU A 465 -12.26 18.44 -5.62
C LEU A 465 -13.69 17.91 -5.76
N GLN A 466 -14.53 18.14 -4.74
CA GLN A 466 -15.94 17.80 -4.82
C GLN A 466 -16.67 18.84 -5.66
N LEU A 467 -16.95 18.50 -6.92
CA LEU A 467 -17.64 19.41 -7.84
C LEU A 467 -19.10 19.57 -7.44
N SER A 468 -19.62 20.80 -7.57
CA SER A 468 -21.00 21.13 -7.24
C SER A 468 -21.97 20.51 -8.26
N PRO A 469 -22.91 19.65 -7.86
CA PRO A 469 -23.87 19.06 -8.78
C PRO A 469 -24.85 20.08 -9.36
N ALA A 470 -25.06 21.22 -8.68
CA ALA A 470 -26.03 22.24 -9.07
C ALA A 470 -25.70 22.96 -10.39
N VAL A 471 -24.43 22.92 -10.84
CA VAL A 471 -23.97 23.67 -12.01
C VAL A 471 -23.92 22.86 -13.30
N SER A 472 -24.38 21.59 -13.30
CA SER A 472 -24.33 20.68 -14.47
C SER A 472 -22.93 20.54 -15.09
N ILE A 473 -21.90 20.70 -14.27
CA ILE A 473 -20.48 20.53 -14.60
C ILE A 473 -20.00 19.23 -13.93
N LYS A 474 -19.17 18.47 -14.63
CA LYS A 474 -18.53 17.25 -14.14
C LYS A 474 -17.05 17.21 -14.56
N ASN A 475 -16.31 16.25 -14.01
CA ASN A 475 -14.98 15.92 -14.51
C ASN A 475 -15.08 15.47 -15.97
N SER A 476 -14.25 16.05 -16.84
CA SER A 476 -14.24 15.74 -18.28
C SER A 476 -13.55 14.43 -18.61
N LEU A 477 -12.59 14.04 -17.77
CA LEU A 477 -11.82 12.81 -17.92
C LEU A 477 -12.06 11.91 -16.72
N THR A 478 -12.21 10.60 -16.97
CA THR A 478 -12.33 9.59 -15.92
C THR A 478 -11.00 9.29 -15.21
N THR A 479 -9.87 9.62 -15.85
CA THR A 479 -8.51 9.32 -15.37
C THR A 479 -7.76 10.53 -14.82
N THR A 480 -8.19 11.75 -15.17
CA THR A 480 -7.54 12.98 -14.73
C THR A 480 -8.60 13.92 -14.16
N LEU A 481 -8.70 13.91 -12.83
CA LEU A 481 -9.75 14.59 -12.11
C LEU A 481 -9.34 15.99 -11.67
N SER A 482 -10.33 16.89 -11.61
CA SER A 482 -10.19 18.16 -10.92
C SER A 482 -9.79 17.88 -9.48
N SER A 483 -8.66 18.43 -9.02
CA SER A 483 -8.00 17.98 -7.79
C SER A 483 -7.17 19.09 -7.16
N VAL A 484 -6.86 18.91 -5.88
CA VAL A 484 -5.94 19.73 -5.11
C VAL A 484 -4.80 18.88 -4.56
N VAL A 485 -3.60 19.46 -4.52
CA VAL A 485 -2.44 18.86 -3.86
C VAL A 485 -1.58 19.94 -3.22
N ARG A 486 -0.97 19.61 -2.07
CA ARG A 486 0.07 20.44 -1.46
C ARG A 486 1.37 20.27 -2.24
N SER A 487 2.02 21.38 -2.59
CA SER A 487 3.30 21.40 -3.31
C SER A 487 4.21 22.48 -2.73
N GLY A 488 5.10 22.07 -1.83
CA GLY A 488 5.95 22.95 -1.05
C GLY A 488 5.14 24.01 -0.28
N ASN A 489 5.35 25.27 -0.65
CA ASN A 489 4.67 26.42 -0.07
C ASN A 489 3.42 26.87 -0.87
N ALA A 490 2.92 26.04 -1.77
CA ALA A 490 1.72 26.34 -2.55
C ALA A 490 0.73 25.17 -2.51
N LEU A 491 -0.52 25.47 -2.85
CA LEU A 491 -1.49 24.49 -3.32
C LEU A 491 -1.56 24.56 -4.83
N LEU A 492 -1.55 23.39 -5.46
CA LEU A 492 -1.83 23.25 -6.88
C LEU A 492 -3.24 22.69 -7.04
N LEU A 493 -4.13 23.49 -7.61
CA LEU A 493 -5.46 23.08 -8.01
C LEU A 493 -5.47 22.87 -9.51
N ASN A 494 -5.91 21.70 -9.95
CA ASN A 494 -6.14 21.41 -11.35
C ASN A 494 -7.64 21.28 -11.58
N PHE A 495 -8.13 21.80 -12.70
CA PHE A 495 -9.50 21.67 -13.13
C PHE A 495 -9.54 21.02 -14.52
N TYR A 496 -10.32 19.95 -14.62
CA TYR A 496 -10.61 19.19 -15.82
C TYR A 496 -12.12 19.05 -15.90
N ILE A 497 -12.81 20.09 -16.37
CA ILE A 497 -14.26 20.18 -16.27
C ILE A 497 -14.94 20.21 -17.63
N THR A 498 -16.12 19.60 -17.71
CA THR A 498 -17.00 19.64 -18.88
C THR A 498 -18.44 19.88 -18.45
N LYS A 499 -19.23 20.48 -19.32
CA LYS A 499 -20.67 20.55 -19.16
C LYS A 499 -21.30 19.20 -19.48
N ASN A 500 -22.39 18.86 -18.81
CA ASN A 500 -23.13 17.62 -19.08
C ASN A 500 -23.72 17.54 -20.51
N THR A 501 -23.82 18.67 -21.20
CA THR A 501 -24.29 18.79 -22.58
C THR A 501 -23.14 19.15 -23.51
N VAL A 502 -23.30 18.92 -24.82
CA VAL A 502 -22.33 19.34 -25.85
C VAL A 502 -22.25 20.86 -26.05
N GLU A 503 -23.20 21.61 -25.50
CA GLU A 503 -23.21 23.08 -25.59
C GLU A 503 -22.06 23.71 -24.80
N PRO A 504 -21.54 24.87 -25.24
CA PRO A 504 -20.53 25.59 -24.48
C PRO A 504 -20.99 25.97 -23.07
N ILE A 505 -20.00 26.19 -22.20
CA ILE A 505 -20.25 26.73 -20.86
C ILE A 505 -20.64 28.22 -21.02
N PRO A 506 -21.85 28.64 -20.60
CA PRO A 506 -22.31 30.01 -20.78
C PRO A 506 -21.50 31.03 -19.98
N VAL A 507 -21.66 32.31 -20.34
CA VAL A 507 -21.23 33.43 -19.51
C VAL A 507 -22.01 33.40 -18.19
N GLY A 508 -21.30 33.57 -17.08
CA GLY A 508 -21.92 33.49 -15.76
C GLY A 508 -20.91 33.21 -14.64
N GLN A 509 -21.45 33.12 -13.43
CA GLN A 509 -20.71 32.74 -12.23
C GLN A 509 -21.11 31.33 -11.81
N TYR A 510 -20.11 30.50 -11.52
CA TYR A 510 -20.28 29.09 -11.20
C TYR A 510 -19.48 28.75 -9.94
N VAL A 511 -20.15 28.28 -8.89
CA VAL A 511 -19.48 27.67 -7.74
C VAL A 511 -19.05 26.27 -8.15
N LEU A 512 -17.76 26.07 -8.42
CA LEU A 512 -17.21 24.78 -8.85
C LEU A 512 -17.15 23.80 -7.68
N CYS A 513 -16.70 24.25 -6.50
CA CYS A 513 -16.76 23.48 -5.25
C CYS A 513 -17.01 24.44 -4.08
N SER A 514 -17.72 23.97 -3.05
CA SER A 514 -18.14 24.78 -1.90
C SER A 514 -17.11 24.85 -0.76
N GLY A 515 -16.04 24.06 -0.84
CA GLY A 515 -15.01 23.97 0.18
C GLY A 515 -13.90 22.99 -0.19
N TRP A 516 -12.91 22.87 0.69
CA TRP A 516 -11.88 21.84 0.56
C TRP A 516 -12.49 20.44 0.57
N PRO A 517 -11.87 19.47 -0.14
CA PRO A 517 -12.26 18.08 -0.01
C PRO A 517 -12.23 17.63 1.46
N ASP A 518 -13.13 16.71 1.82
CA ASP A 518 -13.11 16.09 3.14
C ASP A 518 -11.70 15.58 3.48
N ARG A 519 -11.27 15.84 4.71
CA ARG A 519 -9.94 15.46 5.24
C ARG A 519 -8.75 16.19 4.59
N PHE A 520 -8.96 17.06 3.61
CA PHE A 520 -7.94 17.98 3.12
C PHE A 520 -7.84 19.19 4.06
N ASP A 521 -7.20 18.99 5.21
CA ASP A 521 -7.10 20.02 6.27
C ASP A 521 -6.16 21.17 5.88
N PHE A 522 -6.70 22.25 5.35
CA PHE A 522 -5.94 23.43 4.97
C PHE A 522 -6.62 24.71 5.46
N SER A 523 -5.83 25.56 6.10
CA SER A 523 -6.20 26.93 6.46
C SER A 523 -5.10 27.88 5.99
N GLY A 524 -5.45 29.14 5.70
CA GLY A 524 -4.45 30.19 5.44
C GLY A 524 -4.24 30.59 3.97
N ILE A 525 -5.28 30.52 3.14
CA ILE A 525 -5.26 31.17 1.82
C ILE A 525 -5.86 32.58 1.95
N GLN A 526 -5.22 33.58 1.34
CA GLN A 526 -5.91 34.83 0.99
C GLN A 526 -6.63 34.68 -0.33
N GLY A 527 -7.89 35.10 -0.38
CA GLY A 527 -8.72 35.08 -1.58
C GLY A 527 -7.94 35.62 -2.79
N SER A 528 -7.75 34.78 -3.80
CA SER A 528 -6.92 35.10 -4.96
C SER A 528 -7.71 34.90 -6.24
N VAL A 529 -7.54 35.82 -7.20
CA VAL A 529 -8.20 35.79 -8.50
C VAL A 529 -7.16 35.43 -9.56
N PHE A 530 -7.44 34.40 -10.36
CA PHE A 530 -6.56 33.92 -11.42
C PHE A 530 -7.26 33.99 -12.77
N PRO A 531 -6.61 34.44 -13.85
CA PRO A 531 -7.22 34.44 -15.17
C PRO A 531 -7.44 33.01 -15.66
N VAL A 532 -8.57 32.78 -16.35
CA VAL A 532 -8.87 31.52 -17.02
C VAL A 532 -8.86 31.76 -18.52
N MET A 533 -8.07 30.96 -19.23
CA MET A 533 -7.95 31.01 -20.69
C MET A 533 -8.81 29.93 -21.35
N GLN A 534 -9.12 30.13 -22.64
CA GLN A 534 -9.60 29.05 -23.49
C GLN A 534 -8.60 27.90 -23.53
N ILE A 535 -9.10 26.71 -23.86
CA ILE A 535 -8.30 25.48 -23.98
C ILE A 535 -7.17 25.59 -25.00
N ASP A 536 -7.35 26.38 -26.05
CA ASP A 536 -6.35 26.64 -27.09
C ASP A 536 -5.32 27.71 -26.69
N GLY A 537 -5.47 28.30 -25.49
CA GLY A 537 -4.62 29.37 -24.96
C GLY A 537 -4.78 30.72 -25.66
N SER A 538 -5.77 30.88 -26.56
CA SER A 538 -5.88 32.07 -27.41
C SER A 538 -6.40 33.31 -26.69
N THR A 539 -7.31 33.12 -25.72
CA THR A 539 -8.10 34.22 -25.14
C THR A 539 -8.41 33.97 -23.66
N ILE A 540 -8.33 35.01 -22.83
CA ILE A 540 -8.85 34.99 -21.45
C ILE A 540 -10.38 35.05 -21.51
N ILE A 541 -11.05 34.04 -20.95
CA ILE A 541 -12.52 33.94 -20.94
C ILE A 541 -13.16 34.31 -19.63
N GLY A 542 -12.35 34.55 -18.60
CA GLY A 542 -12.85 34.80 -17.26
C GLY A 542 -11.76 34.74 -16.20
N GLY A 543 -12.20 34.52 -14.96
CA GLY A 543 -11.30 34.33 -13.83
C GLY A 543 -11.88 33.40 -12.77
N VAL A 544 -10.99 32.75 -12.02
CA VAL A 544 -11.34 31.86 -10.92
C VAL A 544 -10.91 32.49 -9.59
N VAL A 545 -11.80 32.44 -8.61
CA VAL A 545 -11.56 32.90 -7.24
C VAL A 545 -11.47 31.69 -6.34
N VAL A 546 -10.41 31.59 -5.56
CA VAL A 546 -10.25 30.55 -4.52
C VAL A 546 -10.30 31.23 -3.16
N SER A 547 -11.25 30.84 -2.31
CA SER A 547 -11.41 31.39 -0.97
C SER A 547 -10.56 30.65 0.08
N ALA A 548 -10.52 31.20 1.30
CA ALA A 548 -9.85 30.56 2.44
C ALA A 548 -10.47 29.22 2.85
N SER A 549 -11.79 29.07 2.68
CA SER A 549 -12.52 27.82 2.99
C SER A 549 -12.39 26.75 1.91
N GLY A 550 -11.71 27.06 0.80
CA GLY A 550 -11.60 26.17 -0.35
C GLY A 550 -12.79 26.25 -1.31
N GLU A 551 -13.71 27.19 -1.10
CA GLU A 551 -14.72 27.48 -2.13
C GLU A 551 -14.01 28.04 -3.37
N VAL A 552 -14.38 27.50 -4.54
CA VAL A 552 -13.84 27.90 -5.83
C VAL A 552 -14.98 28.40 -6.70
N VAL A 553 -14.87 29.66 -7.14
CA VAL A 553 -15.86 30.33 -7.98
C VAL A 553 -15.25 30.69 -9.34
N LEU A 554 -15.79 30.10 -10.41
CA LEU A 554 -15.43 30.40 -11.80
C LEU A 554 -16.37 31.49 -12.33
N ASN A 555 -15.79 32.59 -12.80
CA ASN A 555 -16.51 33.69 -13.46
C ASN A 555 -16.14 33.69 -14.94
N ILE A 556 -17.07 33.32 -15.81
CA ILE A 556 -16.90 33.36 -17.26
C ILE A 556 -17.50 34.68 -17.76
N THR A 557 -16.68 35.52 -18.38
CA THR A 557 -17.06 36.85 -18.88
C THR A 557 -17.22 36.91 -20.39
N SER A 558 -16.75 35.89 -21.11
CA SER A 558 -16.95 35.74 -22.56
C SER A 558 -17.22 34.29 -22.91
N LEU A 559 -18.10 34.05 -23.90
CA LEU A 559 -18.50 32.71 -24.30
C LEU A 559 -17.28 31.85 -24.66
N SER A 560 -17.15 30.67 -24.04
CA SER A 560 -16.25 29.63 -24.54
C SER A 560 -16.84 29.09 -25.86
N VAL A 561 -16.00 28.74 -26.83
CA VAL A 561 -16.44 27.95 -27.99
C VAL A 561 -16.41 26.44 -27.71
N TYR A 562 -15.90 26.05 -26.54
CA TYR A 562 -15.76 24.68 -26.06
C TYR A 562 -16.70 24.40 -24.88
N ASN A 563 -17.16 23.16 -24.76
CA ASN A 563 -17.91 22.65 -23.60
C ASN A 563 -16.99 22.16 -22.46
N ASP A 564 -15.67 22.14 -22.69
CA ASP A 564 -14.64 21.70 -21.75
C ASP A 564 -13.73 22.87 -21.37
N LEU A 565 -13.24 22.87 -20.13
CA LEU A 565 -12.22 23.79 -19.63
C LEU A 565 -11.14 23.04 -18.85
N TYR A 566 -9.90 23.42 -19.14
CA TYR A 566 -8.71 22.92 -18.45
C TYR A 566 -7.86 24.09 -17.98
N PHE A 567 -7.65 24.19 -16.68
CA PHE A 567 -6.78 25.22 -16.11
C PHE A 567 -6.19 24.76 -14.79
N GLN A 568 -5.06 25.39 -14.42
CA GLN A 568 -4.37 25.16 -13.17
C GLN A 568 -4.26 26.48 -12.40
N VAL A 569 -4.39 26.39 -11.09
CA VAL A 569 -4.20 27.49 -10.16
C VAL A 569 -3.16 27.11 -9.13
N ALA A 570 -2.17 27.98 -8.95
CA ALA A 570 -1.20 27.86 -7.86
C ALA A 570 -1.51 28.92 -6.81
N VAL A 571 -1.88 28.49 -5.60
CA VAL A 571 -2.21 29.39 -4.50
C VAL A 571 -1.12 29.34 -3.46
N ALA A 572 -0.51 30.48 -3.14
CA ALA A 572 0.53 30.55 -2.12
C ALA A 572 -0.04 30.24 -0.73
N ARG A 573 0.71 29.48 0.07
CA ARG A 573 0.43 29.22 1.47
C ARG A 573 0.96 30.38 2.30
N ASN A 574 0.10 31.02 3.10
CA ASN A 574 0.59 31.89 4.17
C ASN A 574 1.32 31.02 5.21
N LYS A 575 2.51 31.46 5.61
CA LYS A 575 3.31 30.78 6.63
C LYS A 575 2.64 30.83 8.00
#